data_AF-A0A0C2ZBD9-F1
#
_entry.id   AF-A0A0C2ZBD9-F1
#
_cell.length_a   1.000
_cell.length_b   1.000
_cell.length_c   1.000
_cell.angle_alpha   90.00
_cell.angle_beta   90.00
_cell.angle_gamma   90.00
#
_symmetry.space_group_name_H-M   'P 1'
#
loop_
_entity.id
_entity.type
_entity.pdbx_description
1 polymer ?
#
loop_
_entity_poly.entity_id
_entity_poly.type
_entity_poly.pdbx_seq_one_letter_code
_entity_poly.pdbx_strand_id
1 'polypeptide(L)' 'MRTRTTVSLEDDLLKLLKLKAVETSTSVSTLLNNILFDAFREDSDDLEIFKDREKEPSISFESFLQELKSENRL' A
#
# COMPACT_ATOMS: atom_id res chain seq x y z
N MET A 1 -11.11 -1.12 15.37
CA MET A 1 -12.16 -2.17 15.47
C MET A 1 -11.58 -3.47 14.93
N ARG A 2 -11.76 -4.62 15.59
CA ARG A 2 -11.20 -5.90 15.12
C ARG A 2 -12.33 -6.79 14.58
N THR A 3 -12.28 -7.10 13.29
CA THR A 3 -13.18 -8.06 12.64
C THR A 3 -12.53 -9.43 12.61
N ARG A 4 -13.27 -10.49 12.94
CA ARG A 4 -12.79 -11.86 12.83
C ARG A 4 -13.19 -12.41 11.46
N THR A 5 -12.20 -12.91 10.73
CA THR A 5 -12.39 -13.49 9.39
C THR A 5 -11.72 -14.86 9.34
N THR A 6 -12.29 -15.78 8.56
CA THR A 6 -11.70 -17.07 8.24
C THR A 6 -11.17 -17.02 6.82
N VAL A 7 -9.93 -17.43 6.60
CA VAL A 7 -9.30 -17.51 5.27
C VAL A 7 -8.79 -18.92 5.03
N SER A 8 -8.92 -19.41 3.81
CA SER A 8 -8.32 -20.67 3.37
C SER A 8 -6.91 -20.39 2.85
N LEU A 9 -5.94 -21.18 3.29
CA LEU A 9 -4.53 -21.06 2.88
C LEU A 9 -4.05 -22.42 2.37
N GLU A 10 -3.07 -22.41 1.47
CA GLU A 10 -2.35 -23.63 1.12
C GLU A 10 -1.63 -24.20 2.36
N ASP A 11 -1.55 -25.53 2.44
CA ASP A 11 -0.99 -26.21 3.62
C ASP A 11 0.46 -25.82 3.90
N ASP A 12 1.26 -25.69 2.84
CA ASP A 12 2.68 -25.34 2.98
C ASP A 12 2.85 -23.87 3.37
N LEU A 13 2.01 -22.97 2.87
CA LEU A 13 1.98 -21.59 3.30
C LEU A 13 1.62 -21.48 4.80
N LEU A 14 0.61 -22.23 5.26
CA LEU A 14 0.24 -22.24 6.68
C LEU A 14 1.38 -22.75 7.57
N LYS A 15 2.13 -23.76 7.14
CA LYS A 15 3.31 -24.26 7.87
C LYS A 15 4.39 -23.18 7.99
N LEU A 16 4.71 -22.50 6.89
CA LEU A 16 5.69 -21.41 6.88
C LEU A 16 5.26 -20.25 7.79
N LEU A 17 4.00 -19.83 7.71
CA LEU A 17 3.45 -18.77 8.56
C LEU A 17 3.50 -19.14 10.05
N LYS A 18 3.21 -20.39 10.41
CA LYS A 18 3.34 -20.88 11.79
C LYS A 18 4.79 -20.86 12.27
N LEU A 19 5.74 -21.28 11.43
CA LEU A 19 7.16 -21.24 11.76
C LEU A 19 7.61 -19.79 11.99
N LYS A 20 7.22 -18.87 11.10
CA LYS A 20 7.54 -17.45 11.25
C LYS A 20 6.92 -16.86 12.52
N ALA A 21 5.68 -17.22 12.84
CA ALA A 21 4.99 -16.77 14.04
C ALA A 21 5.74 -17.16 15.33
N VAL A 22 6.28 -18.38 15.37
CA VAL A 22 7.13 -18.84 16.48
C VAL A 22 8.44 -18.07 16.53
N GLU A 23 9.12 -17.94 15.38
CA GLU A 23 10.39 -17.19 15.26
C GLU A 23 10.25 -15.74 15.75
N THR A 24 9.16 -15.06 15.38
CA THR A 24 8.91 -13.66 15.73
C THR A 24 8.16 -13.47 17.05
N SER A 25 7.79 -14.55 17.74
CA SER A 25 6.93 -14.50 18.94
C SER A 25 5.62 -13.72 18.73
N THR A 26 5.04 -13.83 17.53
CA THR A 26 3.76 -13.19 17.16
C THR A 26 2.70 -14.22 16.79
N SER A 27 1.46 -13.80 16.58
CA SER A 27 0.42 -14.69 16.05
C SER A 27 0.44 -14.75 14.52
N VAL A 28 -0.05 -15.84 13.93
CA VAL A 28 -0.25 -15.95 12.47
C VAL A 28 -1.19 -14.85 11.97
N SER A 29 -2.24 -14.51 12.73
CA SER A 29 -3.14 -13.41 12.37
C SER A 29 -2.45 -12.05 12.35
N THR A 30 -1.48 -11.82 13.25
CA THR A 30 -0.70 -10.57 13.27
C THR A 30 0.20 -10.50 12.04
N LEU A 31 0.89 -11.60 11.71
CA LEU A 31 1.74 -11.65 10.52
C LEU A 31 0.94 -11.39 9.24
N LEU A 32 -0.20 -12.07 9.07
CA LEU A 32 -1.06 -11.86 7.91
C LEU A 32 -1.55 -10.41 7.82
N ASN A 33 -1.99 -9.82 8.93
CA ASN A 33 -2.39 -8.41 8.92
C ASN A 33 -1.25 -7.51 8.47
N ASN A 34 -0.03 -7.68 9.02
CA ASN A 34 1.10 -6.84 8.65
C ASN A 34 1.46 -7.01 7.17
N ILE A 35 1.55 -8.24 6.68
CA ILE A 35 1.84 -8.53 5.26
C ILE A 35 0.80 -7.85 4.35
N LEU A 36 -0.49 -7.92 4.72
CA LEU A 36 -1.55 -7.28 3.94
C LEU A 36 -1.43 -5.76 3.98
N PHE A 37 -1.20 -5.16 5.16
CA PHE A 37 -0.99 -3.72 5.25
C PHE A 37 0.22 -3.25 4.45
N ASP A 38 1.34 -3.97 4.53
CA ASP A 38 2.55 -3.66 3.78
C ASP A 38 2.30 -3.79 2.27
N ALA A 39 1.56 -4.81 1.83
CA ALA A 39 1.22 -5.01 0.43
C ALA A 39 0.32 -3.90 -0.15
N PHE A 40 -0.53 -3.28 0.68
CA PHE A 40 -1.46 -2.21 0.26
C PHE A 40 -0.97 -0.80 0.62
N ARG A 41 0.24 -0.67 1.17
CA ARG A 41 0.73 0.61 1.68
C ARG A 41 0.91 1.63 0.56
N GLU A 42 1.58 1.23 -0.53
CA GLU A 42 1.82 2.08 -1.70
C GLU A 42 0.49 2.57 -2.29
N ASP A 43 -0.45 1.66 -2.54
CA ASP A 43 -1.79 2.01 -3.02
C ASP A 43 -2.53 2.98 -2.08
N SER A 44 -2.41 2.79 -0.76
CA SER A 44 -3.04 3.67 0.22
C SER A 44 -2.44 5.07 0.20
N ASP A 45 -1.11 5.16 0.15
CA ASP A 45 -0.38 6.44 0.09
C ASP A 45 -0.73 7.19 -1.21
N ASP A 46 -0.81 6.49 -2.34
CA ASP A 46 -1.24 7.05 -3.63
C ASP A 46 -2.68 7.58 -3.56
N LEU A 47 -3.63 6.78 -3.04
CA LEU A 47 -5.02 7.20 -2.91
C LEU A 47 -5.20 8.41 -1.99
N GLU A 48 -4.37 8.55 -0.97
CA GLU A 48 -4.37 9.72 -0.10
C GLU A 48 -3.90 10.96 -0.86
N ILE A 49 -2.79 10.87 -1.60
CA ILE A 49 -2.31 11.95 -2.48
C ILE A 49 -3.38 12.34 -3.51
N PHE A 50 -4.05 11.38 -4.14
CA PHE A 50 -5.13 11.66 -5.08
C PHE A 50 -6.28 12.45 -4.44
N LYS A 51 -6.66 12.12 -3.20
CA LYS A 51 -7.71 12.85 -2.47
C LYS A 51 -7.29 14.27 -2.11
N ASP A 52 -6.06 14.46 -1.64
CA ASP A 52 -5.54 15.78 -1.31
C ASP A 52 -5.51 16.71 -2.53
N ARG A 53 -5.25 16.12 -3.71
CA ARG A 53 -5.16 16.84 -4.99
C ARG A 53 -6.49 16.95 -5.74
N GLU A 54 -7.59 16.43 -5.19
CA GLU A 54 -8.92 16.46 -5.83
C GLU A 54 -9.38 17.88 -6.19
N LYS A 55 -8.94 18.88 -5.41
CA LYS A 55 -9.30 20.30 -5.59
C LYS A 55 -8.29 21.10 -6.42
N GLU A 56 -7.20 20.49 -6.86
CA GLU A 56 -6.23 21.16 -7.72
C GLU A 56 -6.85 21.46 -9.10
N PRO A 57 -6.67 22.66 -9.65
CA PRO A 57 -7.15 22.96 -10.98
C PRO A 57 -6.38 22.11 -12.01
N SER A 58 -7.09 21.61 -13.02
CA SER A 58 -6.43 20.98 -14.15
C SER A 58 -5.66 22.03 -14.96
N ILE A 59 -4.44 21.69 -15.34
CA ILE A 59 -3.63 22.49 -16.26
C ILE A 59 -3.58 21.82 -17.63
N SER A 60 -3.45 22.63 -18.67
CA SER A 60 -3.26 22.09 -20.01
C SER A 60 -1.87 21.46 -20.15
N PHE A 61 -1.75 20.45 -20.99
CA PHE A 61 -0.46 19.81 -21.29
C PHE A 61 0.56 20.82 -21.83
N GLU A 62 0.12 21.79 -22.64
CA GLU A 62 0.98 22.84 -23.17
C GLU A 62 1.51 23.75 -22.07
N SER A 63 0.65 24.19 -21.14
CA SER A 63 1.05 25.00 -19.99
C SER A 63 2.07 24.29 -19.10
N PHE A 64 1.84 22.99 -18.84
CA PHE A 64 2.76 22.15 -18.07
C PHE A 64 4.15 22.03 -18.72
N LEU A 65 4.20 21.85 -20.05
CA LEU A 65 5.49 21.77 -20.76
C LEU A 65 6.27 23.08 -20.73
N GLN A 66 5.59 24.23 -20.79
CA GLN A 66 6.26 25.54 -20.69
C GLN A 66 6.87 25.74 -19.31
N GLU A 67 6.16 25.35 -18.25
CA GLU A 67 6.64 25.39 -16.88
C GLU A 67 7.91 24.54 -16.71
N LEU A 68 7.89 23.26 -17.12
CA LEU A 68 9.05 22.37 -17.03
C LEU A 68 10.29 22.92 -17.76
N LYS A 69 10.12 23.52 -18.95
CA LYS A 69 11.22 24.16 -19.68
C LYS A 69 11.79 25.35 -18.91
N SER A 70 10.93 26.17 -18.31
CA SER A 70 11.35 27.34 -17.53
C SER A 70 12.12 26.97 -16.27
N GLU A 71 11.80 25.83 -15.66
CA GLU A 71 12.50 25.28 -14.50
C GLU A 71 13.73 24.44 -14.86
N ASN A 72 14.06 24.31 -16.15
CA ASN A 72 15.17 23.48 -16.64
C ASN A 72 15.05 21.99 -16.23
N ARG A 73 13.80 21.50 -16.19
CA ARG A 73 13.43 20.12 -15.80
C ARG A 73 12.96 19.27 -16.99
N LEU A 74 13.07 19.82 -18.21
CA LEU A 74 12.73 19.14 -19.46
C LEU A 74 13.99 18.63 -20.17
#